data_AF-A0A5P6MHL4-F1
#
_entry.id   AF-A0A5P6MHL4-F1
#
_cell.length_a   1.000
_cell.length_b   1.000
_cell.length_c   1.000
_cell.angle_alpha   90.00
_cell.angle_beta   90.00
_cell.angle_gamma   90.00
#
_symmetry.space_group_name_H-M   'P 1'
#
loop_
_entity.id
_entity.type
_entity.pdbx_description
1 polymer ?
#
loop_
_entity_poly.entity_id
_entity_poly.type
_entity_poly.pdbx_seq_one_letter_code
_entity_poly.pdbx_strand_id
1 'polypeptide(L)'
;ESVPFRAGGYIQIEAPAHHVRYADYDIPEEYRGDWEHFGFFKLESKVDEPTIRAYSMANYPEEFGIIMLNVRIATPPPRDLSLPCGKMSSYIWSLKEGDKVTISGPFGEFFAKDTDAEMVFIGGGAGMAPMRSHIFDQLKRLQSKRKMSFWYGARSKREMFYVEDFDGLAAD
;
A
#
# COMPACT_ATOMS: atom_id res chain seq x y z
N GLU A 1 14.51 -13.69 -2.51
CA GLU A 1 13.54 -14.75 -2.88
C GLU A 1 12.61 -14.18 -3.94
N SER A 2 12.16 -14.96 -4.92
CA SER A 2 11.24 -14.48 -5.98
C SER A 2 9.82 -14.94 -5.64
N VAL A 3 8.88 -14.00 -5.57
CA VAL A 3 7.47 -14.30 -5.33
C VAL A 3 6.78 -14.41 -6.70
N PRO A 4 6.27 -15.59 -7.11
CA PRO A 4 5.65 -15.77 -8.42
C PRO A 4 4.20 -15.24 -8.43
N PHE A 5 4.02 -13.92 -8.29
CA PHE A 5 2.71 -13.29 -8.26
C PHE A 5 2.28 -12.75 -9.63
N ARG A 6 0.99 -12.41 -9.75
CA ARG A 6 0.41 -11.68 -10.88
C ARG A 6 0.01 -10.29 -10.44
N ALA A 7 0.16 -9.31 -11.33
CA ALA A 7 -0.26 -7.93 -11.05
C ALA A 7 -1.72 -7.86 -10.60
N GLY A 8 -1.98 -7.07 -9.55
CA GLY A 8 -3.28 -7.00 -8.85
C GLY A 8 -3.49 -8.06 -7.76
N GLY A 9 -2.55 -8.99 -7.59
CA GLY A 9 -2.50 -9.92 -6.47
C GLY A 9 -2.20 -9.25 -5.13
N TYR A 10 -2.27 -10.03 -4.06
CA TYR A 10 -1.92 -9.63 -2.69
C TYR A 10 -1.13 -10.72 -1.97
N ILE A 11 -0.40 -10.31 -0.93
CA ILE A 11 0.15 -11.20 0.10
C ILE A 11 -0.59 -10.98 1.40
N GLN A 12 -0.39 -11.85 2.37
CA GLN A 12 -0.82 -11.65 3.74
C GLN A 12 0.41 -11.35 4.61
N ILE A 13 0.30 -10.38 5.50
CA ILE A 13 1.29 -10.15 6.57
C ILE A 13 0.74 -10.77 7.84
N GLU A 14 1.60 -11.49 8.55
CA GLU A 14 1.36 -12.02 9.89
C GLU A 14 2.10 -11.16 10.92
N ALA A 15 1.40 -10.78 11.98
CA ALA A 15 1.97 -10.06 13.11
C ALA A 15 1.78 -10.88 14.39
N PRO A 16 2.84 -11.08 15.19
CA PRO A 16 2.70 -11.70 16.50
C PRO A 16 1.95 -10.78 17.47
N ALA A 17 1.72 -11.24 18.70
CA ALA A 17 1.29 -10.37 19.78
C ALA A 17 2.28 -9.20 19.93
N HIS A 18 1.76 -7.99 20.05
CA HIS A 18 2.57 -6.76 20.07
C HIS A 18 1.86 -5.63 20.81
N HIS A 19 2.65 -4.65 21.22
CA HIS A 19 2.17 -3.37 21.74
C HIS A 19 3.03 -2.27 21.15
N VAL A 20 2.42 -1.39 20.36
CA VAL A 20 3.10 -0.31 19.62
C VAL A 20 2.48 1.04 19.97
N ARG A 21 3.29 2.09 19.94
CA ARG A 21 2.88 3.46 20.22
C ARG A 21 3.09 4.30 18.98
N TYR A 22 2.09 5.13 18.65
CA TYR A 22 2.14 5.97 17.45
C TYR A 22 3.22 7.04 17.56
N ALA A 23 3.61 7.42 18.79
CA ALA A 23 4.74 8.29 19.07
C ALA A 23 6.10 7.77 18.56
N ASP A 24 6.24 6.46 18.33
CA ASP A 24 7.51 5.85 17.90
C ASP A 24 7.65 5.74 16.37
N TYR A 25 6.61 6.14 15.62
CA TYR A 25 6.60 6.13 14.16
C TYR A 25 7.52 7.20 13.57
N ASP A 26 8.21 6.84 12.49
CA ASP A 26 9.03 7.78 11.73
C ASP A 26 8.15 8.48 10.68
N ILE A 27 7.74 9.71 11.02
CA ILE A 27 6.87 10.52 10.17
C ILE A 27 7.63 11.80 9.81
N PRO A 28 7.90 12.07 8.53
CA PRO A 28 8.53 13.32 8.11
C PRO A 28 7.69 14.55 8.49
N GLU A 29 8.34 15.68 8.77
CA GLU A 29 7.70 16.92 9.24
C GLU A 29 6.55 17.38 8.33
N GLU A 30 6.72 17.25 7.01
CA GLU A 30 5.71 17.63 6.01
C GLU A 30 4.37 16.89 6.16
N TYR A 31 4.34 15.72 6.83
CA TYR A 31 3.16 14.90 7.02
C TYR A 31 2.59 14.96 8.46
N ARG A 32 3.25 15.65 9.39
CA ARG A 32 2.85 15.64 10.82
C ARG A 32 1.63 16.49 11.17
N GLY A 33 1.30 17.49 10.35
CA GLY A 33 0.26 18.47 10.70
C GLY A 33 -1.08 17.85 11.12
N ASP A 34 -1.58 16.86 10.38
CA ASP A 34 -2.81 16.16 10.74
C ASP A 34 -2.63 15.26 11.98
N TRP A 35 -1.45 14.66 12.17
CA TRP A 35 -1.16 13.80 13.32
C TRP A 35 -1.16 14.58 14.63
N GLU A 36 -0.59 15.78 14.62
CA GLU A 36 -0.59 16.70 15.76
C GLU A 36 -1.99 17.26 16.01
N HIS A 37 -2.66 17.71 14.94
CA HIS A 37 -4.00 18.30 15.03
C HIS A 37 -5.02 17.34 15.65
N PHE A 38 -5.00 16.06 15.23
CA PHE A 38 -5.90 15.03 15.76
C PHE A 38 -5.34 14.28 16.97
N GLY A 39 -4.13 14.61 17.43
CA GLY A 39 -3.51 13.97 18.59
C GLY A 39 -3.18 12.49 18.41
N PHE A 40 -2.93 12.03 17.17
CA PHE A 40 -2.68 10.63 16.85
C PHE A 40 -1.40 10.07 17.50
N PHE A 41 -0.41 10.91 17.81
CA PHE A 41 0.80 10.46 18.52
C PHE A 41 0.53 9.94 19.95
N LYS A 42 -0.65 10.21 20.52
CA LYS A 42 -1.06 9.70 21.83
C LYS A 42 -1.66 8.29 21.77
N LEU A 43 -1.85 7.76 20.57
CA LEU A 43 -2.50 6.46 20.36
C LEU A 43 -1.53 5.31 20.55
N GLU A 44 -2.08 4.19 21.02
CA GLU A 44 -1.38 2.93 21.16
C GLU A 44 -2.24 1.80 20.59
N SER A 45 -1.58 0.77 20.07
CA SER A 45 -2.23 -0.47 19.62
C SER A 45 -1.62 -1.64 20.37
N LYS A 46 -2.43 -2.27 21.23
CA LYS A 46 -2.08 -3.52 21.91
C LYS A 46 -2.89 -4.67 21.32
N VAL A 47 -2.19 -5.72 20.94
CA VAL A 47 -2.76 -6.91 20.29
C VAL A 47 -2.18 -8.14 20.98
N ASP A 48 -3.04 -8.89 21.67
CA ASP A 48 -2.59 -10.01 22.51
C ASP A 48 -2.47 -11.34 21.73
N GLU A 49 -3.08 -11.43 20.55
CA GLU A 49 -3.12 -12.65 19.74
C GLU A 49 -2.58 -12.40 18.33
N PRO A 50 -1.93 -13.39 17.68
CA PRO A 50 -1.48 -13.27 16.31
C PRO A 50 -2.60 -12.81 15.37
N THR A 51 -2.26 -11.94 14.42
CA THR A 51 -3.23 -11.44 13.44
C THR A 51 -2.65 -11.42 12.05
N ILE A 52 -3.53 -11.53 11.06
CA ILE A 52 -3.16 -11.65 9.64
C ILE A 52 -4.04 -10.73 8.79
N ARG A 53 -3.47 -10.02 7.81
CA ARG A 53 -4.24 -9.20 6.85
C ARG A 53 -3.61 -9.21 5.47
N ALA A 54 -4.46 -9.07 4.46
CA ALA A 54 -4.07 -8.96 3.06
C ALA A 54 -3.60 -7.55 2.68
N TYR A 55 -2.55 -7.46 1.87
CA TYR A 55 -2.02 -6.23 1.28
C TYR A 55 -1.63 -6.46 -0.18
N SER A 56 -2.16 -5.63 -1.08
CA SER A 56 -1.88 -5.71 -2.51
C SER A 56 -0.45 -5.28 -2.83
N MET A 57 0.19 -5.99 -3.76
CA MET A 57 1.50 -5.60 -4.27
C MET A 57 1.39 -4.32 -5.10
N ALA A 58 2.32 -3.40 -4.85
CA ALA A 58 2.54 -2.21 -5.66
C ALA A 58 3.57 -2.45 -6.77
N ASN A 59 4.49 -3.40 -6.56
CA ASN A 59 5.43 -3.83 -7.57
C ASN A 59 4.76 -4.73 -8.62
N TYR A 60 5.29 -4.76 -9.84
CA TYR A 60 4.89 -5.71 -10.88
C TYR A 60 5.82 -6.94 -10.90
N PRO A 61 5.44 -8.07 -11.54
CA PRO A 61 6.14 -9.35 -11.41
C PRO A 61 7.64 -9.37 -11.75
N GLU A 62 8.14 -8.43 -12.56
CA GLU A 62 9.57 -8.38 -12.92
C GLU A 62 10.38 -7.37 -12.08
N GLU A 63 9.77 -6.70 -11.10
CA GLU A 63 10.48 -6.01 -10.02
C GLU A 63 10.89 -7.06 -8.98
N PHE A 64 11.92 -7.84 -9.32
CA PHE A 64 12.35 -9.00 -8.54
C PHE A 64 13.04 -8.63 -7.21
N GLY A 65 12.94 -9.56 -6.26
CA GLY A 65 13.68 -9.48 -4.99
C GLY A 65 13.06 -8.58 -3.93
N ILE A 66 11.94 -7.92 -4.24
CA ILE A 66 11.23 -7.03 -3.33
C ILE A 66 9.72 -7.29 -3.35
N ILE A 67 9.05 -6.89 -2.27
CA ILE A 67 7.60 -6.68 -2.22
C ILE A 67 7.39 -5.25 -1.78
N MET A 68 6.68 -4.47 -2.60
CA MET A 68 6.31 -3.09 -2.28
C MET A 68 4.84 -3.04 -1.93
N LEU A 69 4.50 -2.35 -0.85
CA LEU A 69 3.12 -2.22 -0.36
C LEU A 69 2.81 -0.75 -0.07
N ASN A 70 1.56 -0.35 -0.30
CA ASN A 70 1.05 0.93 0.19
C ASN A 70 0.08 0.67 1.34
N VAL A 71 0.48 0.96 2.58
CA VAL A 71 -0.30 0.62 3.76
C VAL A 71 -0.85 1.88 4.42
N ARG A 72 -2.16 2.11 4.28
CA ARG A 72 -2.85 3.17 5.02
C ARG A 72 -2.87 2.83 6.52
N ILE A 73 -2.39 3.76 7.36
CA ILE A 73 -2.63 3.68 8.80
C ILE A 73 -4.12 3.81 9.10
N ALA A 74 -4.67 2.82 9.81
CA ALA A 74 -6.09 2.78 10.14
C ALA A 74 -6.28 3.31 11.56
N THR A 75 -6.23 4.62 11.70
CA THR A 75 -6.52 5.32 12.95
C THR A 75 -7.97 5.08 13.37
N PRO A 76 -8.30 5.23 14.67
CA PRO A 76 -9.68 5.52 15.07
C PRO A 76 -10.23 6.71 14.27
N PRO A 77 -11.55 6.80 14.05
CA PRO A 77 -12.17 7.97 13.46
C PRO A 77 -11.75 9.24 14.23
N PRO A 78 -11.36 10.35 13.57
CA PRO A 78 -10.87 11.54 14.27
C PRO A 78 -11.86 12.16 15.27
N ARG A 79 -13.15 11.82 15.15
CA ARG A 79 -14.23 12.28 16.04
C ARG A 79 -14.36 11.44 17.31
N ASP A 80 -13.73 10.27 17.36
CA ASP A 80 -13.78 9.35 18.51
C ASP A 80 -12.48 8.53 18.59
N LEU A 81 -11.52 9.06 19.35
CA LEU A 81 -10.23 8.41 19.60
C LEU A 81 -10.29 7.34 20.69
N SER A 82 -11.46 7.11 21.31
CA SER A 82 -11.62 6.03 22.30
C SER A 82 -11.73 4.65 21.64
N LEU A 83 -12.04 4.61 20.35
CA LEU A 83 -12.14 3.38 19.57
C LEU A 83 -10.75 2.75 19.34
N PRO A 84 -10.66 1.41 19.19
CA PRO A 84 -9.38 0.75 18.97
C PRO A 84 -8.71 1.15 17.66
N CYS A 85 -7.38 1.25 17.69
CA CYS A 85 -6.56 1.42 16.51
C CYS A 85 -6.59 0.16 15.62
N GLY A 86 -6.31 0.33 14.32
CA GLY A 86 -6.16 -0.78 13.39
C GLY A 86 -4.96 -1.65 13.77
N LYS A 87 -5.22 -2.92 14.12
CA LYS A 87 -4.21 -3.87 14.61
C LYS A 87 -2.99 -3.99 13.70
N MET A 88 -3.20 -4.45 12.46
CA MET A 88 -2.11 -4.76 11.54
C MET A 88 -1.44 -3.52 10.94
N SER A 89 -2.19 -2.48 10.58
CA SER A 89 -1.57 -1.26 10.04
C SER A 89 -0.75 -0.51 11.08
N SER A 90 -1.14 -0.53 12.36
CA SER A 90 -0.32 0.00 13.45
C SER A 90 1.00 -0.78 13.58
N TYR A 91 0.94 -2.11 13.55
CA TYR A 91 2.14 -2.96 13.53
C TYR A 91 3.06 -2.60 12.35
N ILE A 92 2.52 -2.55 11.12
CA ILE A 92 3.33 -2.29 9.93
C ILE A 92 4.02 -0.92 10.00
N TRP A 93 3.32 0.11 10.49
CA TRP A 93 3.90 1.45 10.66
C TRP A 93 4.95 1.53 11.77
N SER A 94 4.99 0.56 12.69
CA SER A 94 6.01 0.49 13.74
C SER A 94 7.34 -0.10 13.25
N LEU A 95 7.34 -0.81 12.12
CA LEU A 95 8.51 -1.48 11.58
C LEU A 95 9.57 -0.48 11.13
N LYS A 96 10.83 -0.81 11.37
CA LYS A 96 12.00 -0.06 10.94
C LYS A 96 12.87 -0.91 10.01
N GLU A 97 13.82 -0.27 9.35
CA GLU A 97 14.80 -0.97 8.53
C GLU A 97 15.52 -2.05 9.36
N GLY A 98 15.60 -3.26 8.79
CA GLY A 98 16.21 -4.43 9.43
C GLY A 98 15.22 -5.34 10.16
N ASP A 99 14.02 -4.86 10.50
CA ASP A 99 12.98 -5.67 11.12
C ASP A 99 12.52 -6.82 10.21
N LYS A 100 12.06 -7.89 10.84
CA LYS A 100 11.57 -9.09 10.14
C LYS A 100 10.06 -9.08 10.06
N VAL A 101 9.54 -9.40 8.88
CA VAL A 101 8.11 -9.51 8.61
C VAL A 101 7.84 -10.86 7.99
N THR A 102 6.88 -11.59 8.55
CA THR A 102 6.40 -12.84 7.97
C THR A 102 5.30 -12.53 6.98
N ILE A 103 5.46 -13.04 5.75
CA ILE A 103 4.44 -12.94 4.70
C ILE A 103 4.05 -14.33 4.19
N SER A 104 2.80 -14.47 3.74
CA SER A 104 2.29 -15.66 3.08
C SER A 104 1.53 -15.30 1.79
N GLY A 105 1.54 -16.21 0.82
CA GLY A 105 0.99 -15.99 -0.53
C GLY A 105 1.92 -16.52 -1.64
N PRO A 106 1.82 -16.01 -2.88
CA PRO A 106 0.92 -14.95 -3.32
C PRO A 106 -0.52 -15.42 -3.57
N PHE A 107 -1.47 -14.50 -3.41
CA PHE A 107 -2.89 -14.69 -3.72
C PHE A 107 -3.34 -13.65 -4.76
N GLY A 108 -4.53 -13.82 -5.34
CA GLY A 108 -5.09 -12.78 -6.20
C GLY A 108 -6.37 -13.19 -6.93
N GLU A 109 -7.22 -12.20 -7.12
CA GLU A 109 -8.48 -12.31 -7.87
C GLU A 109 -8.72 -11.11 -8.79
N PHE A 110 -8.03 -10.00 -8.54
CA PHE A 110 -8.12 -8.78 -9.32
C PHE A 110 -7.08 -8.78 -10.44
N PHE A 111 -7.42 -9.41 -11.56
CA PHE A 111 -6.53 -9.54 -12.71
C PHE A 111 -7.04 -8.77 -13.93
N ALA A 112 -6.11 -8.25 -14.72
CA ALA A 112 -6.44 -7.67 -16.02
C ALA A 112 -7.03 -8.75 -16.94
N LYS A 113 -8.08 -8.38 -17.68
CA LYS A 113 -8.64 -9.23 -18.75
C LYS A 113 -7.71 -9.20 -19.96
N ASP A 114 -7.57 -10.36 -20.59
CA ASP A 114 -6.81 -10.55 -21.83
C ASP A 114 -7.71 -10.22 -23.04
N THR A 115 -7.79 -8.94 -23.37
CA THR A 115 -8.58 -8.39 -24.48
C THR A 115 -7.91 -7.12 -25.01
N ASP A 116 -8.33 -6.64 -26.17
CA ASP A 116 -7.85 -5.37 -26.76
C ASP A 116 -8.63 -4.13 -26.31
N ALA A 117 -9.56 -4.27 -25.36
CA ALA A 117 -10.41 -3.16 -24.92
C ALA A 117 -9.56 -2.05 -24.26
N GLU A 118 -9.96 -0.78 -24.45
CA GLU A 118 -9.39 0.35 -23.72
C GLU A 118 -9.46 0.12 -22.20
N MET A 119 -8.38 0.45 -21.49
CA MET A 119 -8.31 0.31 -20.03
C MET A 119 -8.40 1.67 -19.36
N VAL A 120 -9.33 1.78 -18.41
CA VAL A 120 -9.46 2.95 -17.54
C VAL A 120 -9.20 2.49 -16.11
N PHE A 121 -8.08 2.94 -15.55
CA PHE A 121 -7.70 2.70 -14.16
C PHE A 121 -8.18 3.87 -13.30
N ILE A 122 -8.81 3.57 -12.16
CA ILE A 122 -9.32 4.58 -11.23
C ILE A 122 -8.84 4.19 -9.82
N GLY A 123 -8.05 5.06 -9.19
CA GLY A 123 -7.43 4.79 -7.90
C GLY A 123 -7.57 5.92 -6.90
N GLY A 124 -7.43 5.60 -5.63
CA GLY A 124 -7.40 6.56 -4.54
C GLY A 124 -6.77 5.96 -3.28
N GLY A 125 -5.99 6.78 -2.56
CA GLY A 125 -5.26 6.34 -1.36
C GLY A 125 -4.36 5.12 -1.62
N ALA A 126 -4.42 4.14 -0.72
CA ALA A 126 -3.66 2.88 -0.82
C ALA A 126 -4.02 2.03 -2.05
N GLY A 127 -5.18 2.28 -2.68
CA GLY A 127 -5.56 1.66 -3.95
C GLY A 127 -4.56 1.92 -5.09
N MET A 128 -3.63 2.87 -4.91
CA MET A 128 -2.48 3.05 -5.78
C MET A 128 -1.66 1.77 -5.98
N ALA A 129 -1.55 0.89 -4.98
CA ALA A 129 -0.71 -0.31 -5.07
C ALA A 129 -1.11 -1.24 -6.24
N PRO A 130 -2.33 -1.81 -6.27
CA PRO A 130 -2.71 -2.68 -7.38
C PRO A 130 -2.79 -1.93 -8.72
N MET A 131 -3.05 -0.61 -8.72
CA MET A 131 -3.04 0.18 -9.96
C MET A 131 -1.64 0.27 -10.56
N ARG A 132 -0.63 0.63 -9.75
CA ARG A 132 0.77 0.67 -10.18
C ARG A 132 1.21 -0.69 -10.71
N SER A 133 0.93 -1.75 -9.95
CA SER A 133 1.25 -3.13 -10.35
C SER A 133 0.66 -3.48 -11.71
N HIS A 134 -0.62 -3.19 -11.96
CA HIS A 134 -1.25 -3.45 -13.26
C HIS A 134 -0.66 -2.61 -14.40
N ILE A 135 -0.48 -1.31 -14.20
CA ILE A 135 -0.04 -0.40 -15.26
C ILE A 135 1.38 -0.76 -15.69
N PHE A 136 2.29 -0.99 -14.72
CA PHE A 136 3.65 -1.44 -15.01
C PHE A 136 3.67 -2.82 -15.67
N ASP A 137 2.86 -3.76 -15.21
CA ASP A 137 2.77 -5.10 -15.83
C ASP A 137 2.33 -5.04 -17.29
N GLN A 138 1.32 -4.21 -17.59
CA GLN A 138 0.83 -4.01 -18.96
C GLN A 138 1.88 -3.35 -19.85
N LEU A 139 2.55 -2.30 -19.38
CA LEU A 139 3.46 -1.52 -20.22
C LEU A 139 4.87 -2.10 -20.29
N LYS A 140 5.43 -2.60 -19.19
CA LYS A 140 6.83 -3.06 -19.11
C LYS A 140 6.98 -4.57 -19.37
N ARG A 141 6.14 -5.43 -18.78
CA ARG A 141 6.24 -6.88 -19.03
C ARG A 141 5.52 -7.30 -20.31
N LEU A 142 4.26 -6.89 -20.47
CA LEU A 142 3.42 -7.31 -21.59
C LEU A 142 3.61 -6.45 -22.85
N GLN A 143 4.25 -5.29 -22.72
CA GLN A 143 4.47 -4.36 -23.84
C GLN A 143 3.17 -4.00 -24.58
N SER A 144 2.06 -3.92 -23.83
CA SER A 144 0.71 -3.71 -24.32
C SER A 144 0.61 -2.43 -25.15
N LYS A 145 -0.16 -2.50 -26.25
CA LYS A 145 -0.47 -1.36 -27.11
C LYS A 145 -1.91 -0.86 -26.95
N ARG A 146 -2.62 -1.39 -25.96
CA ARG A 146 -3.98 -0.95 -25.62
C ARG A 146 -3.93 0.51 -25.21
N LYS A 147 -4.97 1.27 -25.56
CA LYS A 147 -5.16 2.60 -24.99
C LYS A 147 -5.42 2.44 -23.49
N MET A 148 -4.63 3.13 -22.67
CA MET A 148 -4.67 3.07 -21.21
C MET A 148 -4.73 4.48 -20.64
N SER A 149 -5.54 4.70 -19.60
CA SER A 149 -5.54 5.95 -18.82
C SER A 149 -5.66 5.64 -17.33
N PHE A 150 -5.02 6.46 -16.49
CA PHE A 150 -5.09 6.35 -15.05
C PHE A 150 -5.56 7.64 -14.40
N TRP A 151 -6.57 7.52 -13.54
CA TRP A 151 -7.19 8.63 -12.83
C TRP A 151 -7.01 8.42 -11.32
N TYR A 152 -6.23 9.28 -10.68
CA TYR A 152 -5.95 9.18 -9.25
C TYR A 152 -6.54 10.35 -8.46
N GLY A 153 -7.40 10.03 -7.49
CA GLY A 153 -7.97 11.01 -6.57
C GLY A 153 -7.19 11.09 -5.25
N ALA A 154 -6.71 12.30 -4.93
CA ALA A 154 -6.02 12.60 -3.68
C ALA A 154 -6.61 13.85 -3.01
N ARG A 155 -6.48 13.97 -1.68
CA ARG A 155 -7.05 15.11 -0.93
C ARG A 155 -6.32 16.43 -1.21
N SER A 156 -5.00 16.37 -1.43
CA SER A 156 -4.17 17.52 -1.78
C SER A 156 -2.86 17.04 -2.43
N LYS A 157 -2.06 17.96 -2.97
CA LYS A 157 -0.83 17.62 -3.72
C LYS A 157 0.18 16.79 -2.93
N ARG A 158 0.37 17.05 -1.63
CA ARG A 158 1.30 16.27 -0.77
C ARG A 158 0.95 14.79 -0.65
N GLU A 159 -0.30 14.44 -0.93
CA GLU A 159 -0.82 13.07 -0.83
C GLU A 159 -0.64 12.30 -2.14
N MET A 160 -0.06 12.93 -3.17
CA MET A 160 0.32 12.30 -4.43
C MET A 160 1.72 11.70 -4.29
N PHE A 161 1.91 10.51 -4.84
CA PHE A 161 3.18 9.78 -4.85
C PHE A 161 3.24 8.89 -6.09
N TYR A 162 4.43 8.42 -6.46
CA TYR A 162 4.72 7.79 -7.76
C TYR A 162 4.44 8.73 -8.95
N VAL A 163 4.51 10.05 -8.75
CA VAL A 163 4.23 11.02 -9.82
C VAL A 163 5.25 10.84 -10.94
N GLU A 164 6.52 10.74 -10.59
CA GLU A 164 7.63 10.59 -11.51
C GLU A 164 7.59 9.23 -12.24
N ASP A 165 7.17 8.16 -11.54
CA ASP A 165 6.96 6.83 -12.12
C ASP A 165 5.93 6.90 -13.26
N PHE A 166 4.77 7.51 -13.02
CA PHE A 166 3.70 7.60 -14.02
C PHE A 166 3.99 8.65 -15.11
N ASP A 167 4.63 9.77 -14.76
CA ASP A 167 5.07 10.77 -15.73
C ASP A 167 6.08 10.16 -16.71
N GLY A 168 7.02 9.36 -16.21
CA GLY A 168 7.98 8.61 -17.03
C GLY A 168 7.28 7.62 -17.98
N LEU A 169 6.32 6.85 -17.47
CA LEU A 169 5.53 5.93 -18.29
C LEU A 169 4.68 6.63 -19.36
N ALA A 170 4.19 7.84 -19.08
CA ALA A 170 3.35 8.60 -20.01
C ALA A 170 4.16 9.30 -21.12
N ALA A 171 5.46 9.50 -20.90
CA ALA A 171 6.38 10.08 -21.87
C ALA A 171 6.96 9.06 -22.86
N ASP A 172 7.01 7.78 -22.48
CA ASP A 172 7.42 6.62 -23.29
C ASP A 172 6.40 6.29 -24.41
#